data_AF-A0A931SIW6-F1
#
_entry.id   AF-A0A931SIW6-F1
#
_cell.length_a   1.000
_cell.length_b   1.000
_cell.length_c   1.000
_cell.angle_alpha   90.00
_cell.angle_beta   90.00
_cell.angle_gamma   90.00
#
_symmetry.space_group_name_H-M   'P 1'
#
loop_
_entity.id
_entity.type
_entity.pdbx_description
1 polymer ?
#
loop_
_entity_poly.entity_id
_entity_poly.type
_entity_poly.pdbx_seq_one_letter_code
_entity_poly.pdbx_strand_id
1 'polypeptide(L)'
;MTFRRWLEALFHRDALEQELDEELQYHVERQIEEHIAKGLTPREARYAALRSFGQADSIKESTRDLWTGKAERLIQDFRHAFRMIRGAPGFTALAVLTLAIGIGGATAMFSVVNGVLLKPLGYHNPDELVAVSAVMPPSPAAPLSAYYFAQWKTQAQTIQDVAGVG
;
A
#
# COMPACT_ATOMS: atom_id res chain seq x y z
N MET A 1 -18.64 -1.18 -2.21
CA MET A 1 -17.93 0.03 -2.66
C MET A 1 -16.44 -0.16 -2.47
N THR A 2 -15.70 -0.46 -3.53
CA THR A 2 -14.26 -0.73 -3.51
C THR A 2 -13.45 0.57 -3.51
N PHE A 3 -12.43 0.65 -2.66
CA PHE A 3 -11.52 1.79 -2.48
C PHE A 3 -10.95 2.36 -3.80
N ARG A 4 -10.78 1.49 -4.81
CA ARG A 4 -10.30 1.86 -6.14
C ARG A 4 -11.28 2.74 -6.93
N ARG A 5 -12.59 2.45 -6.88
CA ARG A 5 -13.63 3.29 -7.51
C ARG A 5 -13.72 4.67 -6.85
N TRP A 6 -13.38 4.76 -5.56
CA TRP A 6 -13.31 6.03 -4.83
C TRP A 6 -12.05 6.85 -5.16
N LEU A 7 -10.96 6.21 -5.59
CA LEU A 7 -9.77 6.92 -6.08
C LEU A 7 -9.95 7.40 -7.53
N GLU A 8 -10.57 6.57 -8.38
CA GLU A 8 -10.94 6.95 -9.75
C GLU A 8 -11.93 8.11 -9.74
N ALA A 9 -12.85 8.17 -8.76
CA ALA A 9 -13.72 9.31 -8.50
C ALA A 9 -13.04 10.68 -8.40
N LEU A 10 -11.90 10.69 -7.73
CA LEU A 10 -11.18 11.92 -7.39
C LEU A 10 -10.42 12.45 -8.60
N PHE A 11 -10.20 11.62 -9.63
CA PHE A 11 -9.42 11.96 -10.81
C PHE A 11 -10.19 11.90 -12.14
N HIS A 12 -11.26 11.11 -12.24
CA HIS A 12 -12.01 10.84 -13.47
C HIS A 12 -13.48 11.22 -13.31
N ARG A 13 -13.71 12.43 -12.79
CA ARG A 13 -15.04 13.04 -12.64
C ARG A 13 -15.86 12.99 -13.94
N ASP A 14 -15.24 13.41 -15.04
CA ASP A 14 -15.93 13.51 -16.32
C ASP A 14 -16.28 12.15 -16.91
N ALA A 15 -15.43 11.13 -16.71
CA ALA A 15 -15.68 9.79 -17.23
C ALA A 15 -16.82 9.07 -16.50
N LEU A 16 -16.90 9.24 -15.16
CA LEU A 16 -18.00 8.71 -14.36
C LEU A 16 -19.33 9.44 -14.61
N GLU A 17 -19.29 10.74 -14.89
CA GLU A 17 -20.49 11.48 -15.31
C GLU A 17 -20.98 11.02 -16.69
N GLN A 18 -20.07 10.79 -17.63
CA GLN A 18 -20.37 10.27 -18.97
C GLN A 18 -20.95 8.86 -18.93
N GLU A 19 -20.34 7.93 -18.19
CA GLU A 19 -20.83 6.56 -18.04
C GLU A 19 -22.25 6.54 -17.43
N LEU A 20 -22.49 7.41 -16.45
CA LEU A 20 -23.80 7.52 -15.81
C LEU A 20 -24.85 8.20 -16.71
N ASP A 21 -24.45 9.14 -17.58
CA ASP A 21 -25.33 9.72 -18.61
C ASP A 21 -25.70 8.69 -19.67
N GLU A 22 -24.75 7.87 -20.12
CA GLU A 22 -24.99 6.79 -21.08
C GLU A 22 -25.94 5.73 -20.52
N GLU A 23 -25.72 5.29 -19.27
CA GLU A 23 -26.59 4.30 -18.61
C GLU A 23 -28.02 4.82 -18.43
N LEU A 24 -28.18 6.12 -18.14
CA LEU A 24 -29.47 6.77 -18.00
C LEU A 24 -30.21 6.92 -19.33
N GLN A 25 -29.52 7.30 -20.42
CA GLN A 25 -30.10 7.36 -21.76
C GLN A 25 -30.60 5.98 -22.20
N TYR A 26 -29.80 4.94 -21.99
CA TYR A 26 -30.17 3.56 -22.28
C TYR A 26 -31.47 3.15 -21.56
N HIS A 27 -31.64 3.57 -20.31
CA HIS A 27 -32.84 3.24 -19.53
C HIS A 27 -34.10 3.95 -20.04
N VAL A 28 -33.99 5.22 -20.43
CA VAL A 28 -35.09 5.98 -21.04
C VAL A 28 -35.54 5.33 -22.33
N GLU A 29 -34.59 4.95 -23.18
CA GLU A 29 -34.86 4.38 -24.49
C GLU A 29 -35.57 3.02 -24.38
N ARG A 30 -35.10 2.16 -23.46
CA ARG A 30 -35.76 0.90 -23.11
C ARG A 30 -37.20 1.09 -22.59
N GLN A 31 -37.45 2.10 -21.76
CA GLN A 31 -38.80 2.38 -21.26
C GLN A 31 -39.74 2.85 -22.38
N ILE A 32 -39.23 3.63 -23.33
CA ILE A 32 -40.01 4.06 -24.51
C ILE A 32 -40.43 2.83 -25.32
N GLU A 33 -39.50 1.93 -25.62
CA GLU A 33 -39.79 0.69 -26.35
C GLU A 33 -40.83 -0.18 -25.64
N GLU A 34 -40.69 -0.36 -24.32
CA GLU A 34 -41.66 -1.14 -23.54
C GLU A 34 -43.06 -0.51 -23.52
N HIS A 35 -43.14 0.82 -23.47
CA HIS A 35 -44.42 1.52 -23.54
C HIS A 35 -45.05 1.43 -24.93
N ILE A 36 -44.25 1.52 -26.00
CA ILE A 36 -44.72 1.29 -27.37
C ILE A 36 -45.22 -0.17 -27.52
N ALA A 37 -44.49 -1.14 -26.98
CA ALA A 37 -44.90 -2.55 -26.99
C ALA A 37 -46.20 -2.80 -26.22
N LYS A 38 -46.50 -1.98 -25.20
CA LYS A 38 -47.78 -1.97 -24.46
C LYS A 38 -48.90 -1.22 -25.20
N GLY A 39 -48.66 -0.74 -26.41
CA GLY A 39 -49.67 -0.12 -27.29
C GLY A 39 -49.77 1.40 -27.18
N LEU A 40 -48.86 2.07 -26.47
CA LEU A 40 -48.82 3.53 -26.42
C LEU A 40 -48.27 4.11 -27.73
N THR A 41 -48.76 5.29 -28.11
CA THR A 41 -48.18 6.02 -29.23
C THR A 41 -46.74 6.45 -28.90
N PRO A 42 -45.83 6.57 -29.88
CA PRO A 42 -44.44 6.95 -29.62
C PRO A 42 -44.29 8.26 -28.84
N ARG A 43 -45.22 9.20 -29.05
CA ARG A 43 -45.24 10.48 -28.35
C ARG A 43 -45.63 10.31 -26.88
N GLU A 44 -46.65 9.51 -26.59
CA GLU A 44 -47.11 9.24 -25.22
C GLU A 44 -46.10 8.37 -24.45
N ALA A 45 -45.50 7.37 -25.11
CA ALA A 45 -44.44 6.54 -24.54
C ALA A 45 -43.23 7.37 -24.12
N ARG A 46 -42.81 8.32 -24.96
CA ARG A 46 -41.72 9.27 -24.65
C ARG A 46 -42.08 10.21 -23.49
N TYR A 47 -43.31 10.72 -23.45
CA TYR A 47 -43.77 11.52 -22.32
C TYR A 47 -43.85 10.73 -21.01
N ALA A 48 -44.24 9.45 -21.04
CA ALA A 48 -44.29 8.59 -19.87
C ALA A 48 -42.88 8.29 -19.33
N ALA A 49 -41.95 7.91 -20.22
CA ALA A 49 -40.56 7.62 -19.87
C ALA A 49 -39.79 8.83 -19.34
N LEU A 50 -40.02 10.02 -19.90
CA LEU A 50 -39.41 11.26 -19.38
C LEU A 50 -39.97 11.65 -18.01
N ARG A 51 -41.22 11.28 -17.71
CA ARG A 51 -41.86 11.61 -16.43
C ARG A 51 -41.37 10.70 -15.29
N SER A 52 -41.07 9.43 -15.56
CA SER A 52 -40.36 8.54 -14.63
C SER A 52 -38.89 8.95 -14.45
N PHE A 53 -38.24 9.40 -15.53
CA PHE A 53 -36.84 9.82 -15.52
C PHE A 53 -36.56 11.05 -14.64
N GLY A 54 -37.46 12.03 -14.58
CA GLY A 54 -37.29 13.21 -13.72
C GLY A 54 -37.09 12.87 -12.23
N GLN A 55 -37.53 11.68 -11.78
CA GLN A 55 -37.27 11.19 -10.43
C GLN A 55 -35.84 10.59 -10.30
N ALA A 56 -35.31 9.99 -11.37
CA ALA A 56 -33.95 9.45 -11.43
C ALA A 56 -32.89 10.57 -11.53
N ASP A 57 -33.16 11.65 -12.27
CA ASP A 57 -32.29 12.83 -12.32
C ASP A 57 -32.10 13.46 -10.93
N SER A 58 -33.15 13.50 -10.11
CA SER A 58 -33.06 13.99 -8.73
C SER A 58 -32.16 13.13 -7.83
N ILE A 59 -32.12 11.80 -8.06
CA ILE A 59 -31.24 10.88 -7.34
C ILE A 59 -29.79 11.05 -7.82
N LYS A 60 -29.57 11.29 -9.13
CA LYS A 60 -28.25 11.61 -9.69
C LYS A 60 -27.70 12.91 -9.11
N GLU A 61 -28.51 13.97 -9.07
CA GLU A 61 -28.15 15.27 -8.50
C GLU A 61 -27.75 15.16 -7.01
N SER A 62 -28.55 14.43 -6.22
CA SER A 62 -28.27 14.20 -4.80
C SER A 62 -26.99 13.41 -4.57
N THR A 63 -26.68 12.45 -5.45
CA THR A 63 -25.45 11.64 -5.36
C THR A 63 -24.23 12.43 -5.83
N ARG A 64 -24.41 13.31 -6.83
CA ARG A 64 -23.38 14.21 -7.35
C ARG A 64 -22.91 15.18 -6.27
N ASP A 65 -23.83 15.84 -5.57
CA ASP A 65 -23.52 16.77 -4.47
C ASP A 65 -22.80 16.10 -3.30
N LEU A 66 -23.11 14.83 -3.02
CA LEU A 66 -22.42 14.06 -1.98
C LEU A 66 -20.97 13.74 -2.35
N TRP A 67 -20.65 13.61 -3.64
CA TRP A 67 -19.33 13.24 -4.11
C TRP A 67 -18.45 14.46 -4.36
N THR A 68 -18.97 15.46 -5.08
CA THR A 68 -18.31 16.76 -5.30
C THR A 68 -18.05 17.44 -3.97
N GLY A 69 -19.05 17.47 -3.08
CA GLY A 69 -18.92 18.05 -1.76
C GLY A 69 -17.92 17.34 -0.86
N LYS A 70 -17.66 16.04 -1.04
CA LYS A 70 -16.63 15.30 -0.26
C LYS A 70 -15.22 15.53 -0.81
N ALA A 71 -15.05 15.54 -2.13
CA ALA A 71 -13.76 15.80 -2.76
C ALA A 71 -13.29 17.24 -2.50
N GLU A 72 -14.19 18.22 -2.66
CA GLU A 72 -13.91 19.63 -2.38
C GLU A 72 -13.49 19.83 -0.91
N ARG A 73 -14.21 19.19 0.02
CA ARG A 73 -13.88 19.19 1.45
C ARG A 73 -12.50 18.57 1.73
N LEU A 74 -12.18 17.42 1.14
CA LEU A 74 -10.86 16.80 1.30
C LEU A 74 -9.74 17.70 0.78
N ILE A 75 -9.89 18.28 -0.41
CA ILE A 75 -8.89 19.21 -0.98
C ILE A 75 -8.74 20.44 -0.07
N GLN A 76 -9.85 20.96 0.44
CA GLN A 76 -9.85 22.07 1.38
C GLN A 76 -9.12 21.69 2.68
N ASP A 77 -9.39 20.52 3.25
CA ASP A 77 -8.74 20.01 4.46
C ASP A 77 -7.23 19.81 4.25
N PHE A 78 -6.81 19.24 3.11
CA PHE A 78 -5.39 19.13 2.75
C PHE A 78 -4.72 20.49 2.63
N ARG A 79 -5.37 21.46 1.97
CA ARG A 79 -4.87 22.83 1.84
C ARG A 79 -4.76 23.51 3.21
N HIS A 80 -5.73 23.30 4.09
CA HIS A 80 -5.70 23.79 5.46
C HIS A 80 -4.58 23.15 6.27
N ALA A 81 -4.43 21.83 6.23
CA ALA A 81 -3.35 21.10 6.90
C ALA A 81 -1.97 21.61 6.45
N PHE A 82 -1.78 21.79 5.15
CA PHE A 82 -0.54 22.32 4.61
C PHE A 82 -0.25 23.77 5.04
N ARG A 83 -1.30 24.60 5.13
CA ARG A 83 -1.18 25.95 5.67
C ARG A 83 -0.85 25.96 7.16
N MET A 84 -1.38 25.02 7.95
CA MET A 84 -1.01 24.86 9.36
C MET A 84 0.45 24.44 9.52
N ILE A 85 0.93 23.50 8.71
CA ILE A 85 2.33 23.06 8.67
C ILE A 85 3.27 24.25 8.42
N ARG A 86 2.92 25.13 7.46
CA ARG A 86 3.68 26.35 7.18
C ARG A 86 3.54 27.42 8.26
N GLY A 87 2.42 27.46 8.98
CA GLY A 87 2.17 28.42 10.06
C GLY A 87 2.91 28.10 11.37
N ALA A 88 3.29 26.85 11.58
CA ALA A 88 4.03 26.39 12.77
C ALA A 88 5.29 25.58 12.38
N PRO A 89 6.31 26.22 11.78
CA PRO A 89 7.48 25.52 11.26
C PRO A 89 8.31 24.82 12.35
N GLY A 90 8.38 25.38 13.56
CA GLY A 90 9.13 24.78 14.67
C GLY A 90 8.54 23.46 15.17
N PHE A 91 7.22 23.42 15.38
CA PHE A 91 6.51 22.19 15.76
C PHE A 91 6.59 21.13 14.65
N THR A 92 6.39 21.56 13.40
CA THR A 92 6.51 20.66 12.24
C THR A 92 7.90 20.05 12.16
N ALA A 93 8.96 20.84 12.32
CA ALA A 93 10.33 20.32 12.27
C ALA A 93 10.58 19.27 13.35
N LEU A 94 10.13 19.51 14.59
CA LEU A 94 10.25 18.55 15.68
C LEU A 94 9.46 17.26 15.41
N ALA A 95 8.23 17.38 14.91
CA ALA A 95 7.41 16.23 14.54
C ALA A 95 8.06 15.40 13.42
N VAL A 96 8.56 16.06 12.38
CA VAL A 96 9.27 15.41 11.26
C VAL A 96 10.55 14.73 11.73
N LEU A 97 11.35 15.37 12.58
CA LEU A 97 12.57 14.78 13.13
C LEU A 97 12.27 13.54 13.97
N THR A 98 11.26 13.62 14.84
CA THR A 98 10.83 12.48 15.67
C THR A 98 10.36 11.31 14.80
N LEU A 99 9.55 11.61 13.79
CA LEU A 99 9.07 10.60 12.84
C LEU A 99 10.23 9.99 12.05
N ALA A 100 11.16 10.81 11.57
CA ALA A 100 12.33 10.37 10.83
C ALA A 100 13.23 9.45 11.67
N ILE A 101 13.43 9.76 12.95
CA ILE A 101 14.19 8.91 13.88
C ILE A 101 13.47 7.59 14.12
N GLY A 102 12.15 7.60 14.35
CA GLY A 102 11.38 6.37 14.56
C GLY A 102 11.41 5.44 13.35
N ILE A 103 11.12 5.98 12.16
CA ILE A 103 11.11 5.22 10.90
C ILE A 103 12.54 4.78 10.55
N GLY A 104 13.50 5.70 10.61
CA GLY A 104 14.90 5.45 10.27
C GLY A 104 15.56 4.47 11.23
N GLY A 105 15.29 4.58 12.53
CA GLY A 105 15.78 3.67 13.56
C GLY A 105 15.25 2.24 13.38
N ALA A 106 13.94 2.10 13.19
CA ALA A 106 13.33 0.79 12.92
C ALA A 106 13.89 0.17 11.62
N THR A 107 14.02 0.98 10.56
CA THR A 107 14.58 0.55 9.27
C THR A 107 16.06 0.17 9.38
N ALA A 108 16.85 0.95 10.12
CA ALA A 108 18.28 0.71 10.33
C ALA A 108 18.52 -0.56 11.15
N MET A 109 17.76 -0.75 12.24
CA MET A 109 17.82 -1.98 13.03
C MET A 109 17.47 -3.20 12.17
N PHE A 110 16.37 -3.13 11.40
CA PHE A 110 16.01 -4.21 10.50
C PHE A 110 17.07 -4.44 9.41
N SER A 111 17.67 -3.38 8.87
CA SER A 111 18.74 -3.50 7.87
C SER A 111 20.01 -4.14 8.44
N VAL A 112 20.38 -3.83 9.69
CA VAL A 112 21.52 -4.45 10.38
C VAL A 112 21.21 -5.90 10.69
N VAL A 113 20.05 -6.21 11.27
CA VAL A 113 19.63 -7.59 11.53
C VAL A 113 19.58 -8.38 10.22
N ASN A 114 19.01 -7.80 9.17
CA ASN A 114 18.95 -8.45 7.88
C ASN A 114 20.34 -8.62 7.25
N GLY A 115 21.25 -7.65 7.38
CA GLY A 115 22.58 -7.70 6.80
C GLY A 115 23.58 -8.57 7.57
N VAL A 116 23.41 -8.72 8.88
CA VAL A 116 24.33 -9.44 9.76
C VAL A 116 23.80 -10.82 10.16
N LEU A 117 22.50 -10.94 10.48
CA LEU A 117 21.89 -12.21 10.93
C LEU A 117 21.24 -13.00 9.79
N LEU A 118 20.59 -12.34 8.82
CA LEU A 118 19.74 -13.03 7.83
C LEU A 118 20.36 -13.15 6.45
N LYS A 119 21.26 -12.24 6.07
CA LYS A 119 22.01 -12.34 4.82
C LYS A 119 23.08 -13.41 5.07
N PRO A 120 23.04 -14.55 4.35
CA PRO A 120 24.02 -15.60 4.55
C PRO A 120 25.40 -14.97 4.38
N LEU A 121 26.24 -15.12 5.40
CA LEU A 121 27.67 -14.85 5.32
C LEU A 121 28.14 -15.32 3.94
N GLY A 122 28.90 -14.50 3.21
CA GLY A 122 29.25 -14.71 1.79
C GLY A 122 30.12 -15.94 1.50
N TYR A 123 29.94 -17.02 2.25
CA TYR A 123 30.40 -18.35 1.97
C TYR A 123 29.57 -18.93 0.82
N HIS A 124 30.26 -19.53 -0.13
CA HIS A 124 29.68 -20.03 -1.38
C HIS A 124 28.57 -21.07 -1.15
N ASN A 125 28.59 -21.77 0.00
CA ASN A 125 27.64 -22.80 0.41
C ASN A 125 27.26 -22.64 1.90
N PRO A 126 26.18 -21.91 2.24
CA PRO A 126 25.78 -21.72 3.64
C PRO A 126 25.31 -23.01 4.35
N ASP A 127 24.83 -24.00 3.60
CA ASP A 127 24.36 -25.29 4.14
C ASP A 127 25.48 -26.23 4.60
N GLU A 128 26.73 -25.92 4.23
CA GLU A 128 27.93 -26.70 4.61
C GLU A 128 28.67 -26.09 5.81
N LEU A 129 28.14 -25.01 6.41
CA LEU A 129 28.74 -24.33 7.55
C LEU A 129 28.48 -25.11 8.85
N VAL A 130 29.55 -25.44 9.57
CA VAL A 130 29.50 -26.11 10.87
C VAL A 130 30.22 -25.26 11.92
N ALA A 131 29.55 -24.98 13.05
CA ALA A 131 30.16 -24.32 14.19
C ALA A 131 30.95 -25.33 15.03
N VAL A 132 32.24 -25.07 15.27
CA VAL A 132 33.11 -25.92 16.08
C VAL A 132 33.48 -25.18 17.37
N SER A 133 33.22 -25.80 18.53
CA SER A 133 33.61 -25.27 19.83
C SER A 133 34.42 -26.29 20.63
N ALA A 134 35.38 -25.82 21.42
CA ALA A 134 36.07 -26.67 22.40
C ALA A 134 35.21 -26.77 23.67
N VAL A 135 34.90 -28.00 24.06
CA VAL A 135 34.28 -28.31 25.35
C VAL A 135 35.40 -28.69 26.32
N MET A 136 35.57 -27.91 27.39
CA MET A 136 36.55 -28.22 28.44
C MET A 136 35.83 -28.17 29.79
N PRO A 137 35.40 -29.32 30.33
CA PRO A 137 34.72 -29.36 31.62
C PRO A 137 35.53 -28.62 32.71
N PRO A 138 34.91 -27.76 33.54
CA PRO A 138 33.46 -27.53 33.65
C PRO A 138 32.88 -26.46 32.69
N SER A 139 33.68 -25.87 31.80
CA SER A 139 33.21 -24.86 30.84
C SER A 139 32.72 -25.49 29.52
N PRO A 140 31.44 -25.32 29.14
CA PRO A 140 30.91 -25.82 27.87
C PRO A 140 31.45 -25.05 26.64
N ALA A 141 32.14 -23.94 26.83
CA ALA A 141 32.80 -23.19 25.77
C ALA A 141 34.15 -22.66 26.28
N ALA A 142 35.23 -23.36 25.96
CA ALA A 142 36.57 -22.84 26.16
C ALA A 142 36.96 -21.96 24.96
N PRO A 143 37.55 -20.78 25.18
CA PRO A 143 38.04 -19.95 24.09
C PRO A 143 39.09 -20.74 23.29
N LEU A 144 38.83 -20.95 22.00
CA LEU A 144 39.77 -21.58 21.09
C LEU A 144 40.96 -20.63 20.90
N SER A 145 42.14 -21.03 21.35
CA SER A 145 43.35 -20.26 21.11
C SER A 145 43.73 -20.29 19.62
N ALA A 146 44.43 -19.25 19.16
CA ALA A 146 44.93 -19.16 17.78
C ALA A 146 45.79 -20.37 17.37
N TYR A 147 46.37 -21.08 18.35
CA TYR A 147 47.10 -22.32 18.14
C TYR A 147 46.22 -23.43 17.54
N TYR A 148 45.03 -23.67 18.10
CA TYR A 148 44.12 -24.70 17.59
C TYR A 148 43.59 -24.36 16.19
N PHE A 149 43.35 -23.06 15.92
CA PHE A 149 42.99 -22.59 14.59
C PHE A 149 44.10 -22.88 13.55
N ALA A 150 45.35 -22.54 13.87
CA ALA A 150 46.49 -22.81 12.99
C ALA A 150 46.71 -24.31 12.75
N GLN A 151 46.46 -25.13 13.77
CA GLN A 151 46.57 -26.58 13.67
C GLN A 151 45.47 -27.19 12.79
N TRP A 152 44.21 -26.78 12.93
CA TRP A 152 43.14 -27.27 12.06
C TRP A 152 43.31 -26.83 10.62
N LYS A 153 43.79 -25.62 10.38
CA LYS A 153 44.08 -25.16 9.00
C LYS A 153 45.17 -25.98 8.31
N THR A 154 46.07 -26.62 9.05
CA THR A 154 47.18 -27.41 8.51
C THR A 154 46.94 -28.91 8.53
N GLN A 155 46.09 -29.42 9.43
CA GLN A 155 45.87 -30.86 9.64
C GLN A 155 44.48 -31.36 9.25
N ALA A 156 43.47 -30.48 9.09
CA ALA A 156 42.14 -30.92 8.70
C ALA A 156 42.13 -31.33 7.22
N GLN A 157 41.74 -32.58 6.94
CA GLN A 157 41.55 -33.09 5.58
C GLN A 157 40.09 -33.11 5.13
N THR A 158 39.16 -32.85 6.06
CA THR A 158 37.70 -32.93 5.84
C THR A 158 37.02 -31.57 5.79
N ILE A 159 37.75 -30.48 6.06
CA ILE A 159 37.22 -29.11 6.11
C ILE A 159 37.88 -28.30 5.00
N GLN A 160 37.09 -27.68 4.13
CA GLN A 160 37.60 -26.90 3.01
C GLN A 160 38.19 -25.55 3.44
N ASP A 161 37.59 -24.88 4.44
CA ASP A 161 38.08 -23.60 4.96
C ASP A 161 37.68 -23.40 6.44
N VAL A 162 38.45 -22.58 7.18
CA VAL A 162 38.22 -22.31 8.61
C VAL A 162 38.29 -20.80 8.86
N ALA A 163 37.24 -20.25 9.47
CA ALA A 163 37.16 -18.85 9.88
C ALA A 163 36.92 -18.75 11.40
N GLY A 164 37.58 -17.79 12.05
CA GLY A 164 37.34 -17.47 13.46
C GLY A 164 36.23 -16.43 13.58
N VAL A 165 35.24 -16.70 14.44
CA VAL A 165 34.25 -15.70 14.88
C VAL A 165 34.76 -15.14 16.20
N GLY A 166 35.26 -13.90 16.16
CA GLY A 166 35.78 -13.16 17.32
C GLY A 166 34.75 -12.20 17.90
#